data_AF-A0A1S9BRS6-F1
#
_entry.id   AF-A0A1S9BRS6-F1
#
_cell.length_a   1.000
_cell.length_b   1.000
_cell.length_c   1.000
_cell.angle_alpha   90.00
_cell.angle_beta   90.00
_cell.angle_gamma   90.00
#
_symmetry.space_group_name_H-M   'P 1'
#
loop_
_entity.id
_entity.type
_entity.pdbx_description
1 polymer ?
#
loop_
_entity_poly.entity_id
_entity_poly.type
_entity_poly.pdbx_seq_one_letter_code
_entity_poly.pdbx_strand_id
1 'polypeptide(L)'
;MIERDIVKLFESRKSHIDYRLEKDYIRNGIATLPCNISGYDDVISTYSVKNYETLNTDFVDYLKTAAGVTPPEYPLVLNIISECLSQEEKRTIKEVIQDYFAYELGTVEKEEKRHKRIFYGMFFGLIILVILLWHMQSQSEEPFELFFIFFYFIGDTFCDYIFLTGHDLRRDRRLAGRLASIKVVFSESYEKPDYTDSDVSKLYSEIEKDVKETYQKEE
;
A
#
# COMPACT_ATOMS: atom_id res chain seq x y z
N MET A 1 5.57 -0.51 -44.89
CA MET A 1 4.81 -1.66 -44.34
C MET A 1 5.62 -2.50 -43.33
N ILE A 2 6.64 -1.92 -42.66
CA ILE A 2 7.47 -2.61 -41.64
C ILE A 2 7.08 -2.17 -40.22
N GLU A 3 6.52 -0.97 -40.09
CA GLU A 3 6.13 -0.33 -38.83
C GLU A 3 4.99 -1.06 -38.10
N ARG A 4 4.04 -1.68 -38.82
CA ARG A 4 2.90 -2.41 -38.23
C ARG A 4 3.27 -3.78 -37.63
N ASP A 5 4.36 -4.40 -38.07
CA ASP A 5 4.78 -5.71 -37.55
C ASP A 5 5.58 -5.58 -36.26
N ILE A 6 6.38 -4.51 -36.12
CA ILE A 6 7.15 -4.24 -34.90
C ILE A 6 6.21 -3.87 -33.73
N VAL A 7 5.17 -3.07 -33.99
CA VAL A 7 4.16 -2.71 -32.97
C VAL A 7 3.43 -3.95 -32.44
N LYS A 8 2.99 -4.84 -33.32
CA LYS A 8 2.37 -6.12 -32.91
C LYS A 8 3.34 -7.03 -32.14
N LEU A 9 4.62 -7.00 -32.49
CA LEU A 9 5.67 -7.73 -31.77
C LEU A 9 5.83 -7.22 -30.33
N PHE A 10 5.80 -5.90 -30.12
CA PHE A 10 5.81 -5.31 -28.78
C PHE A 10 4.53 -5.64 -27.99
N GLU A 11 3.35 -5.57 -28.62
CA GLU A 11 2.06 -5.91 -28.01
C GLU A 11 1.93 -7.40 -27.64
N SER A 12 2.55 -8.28 -28.42
CA SER A 12 2.55 -9.73 -28.19
C SER A 12 3.54 -10.20 -27.11
N ARG A 13 4.44 -9.31 -26.65
CA ARG A 13 5.45 -9.65 -25.65
C ARG A 13 4.77 -9.83 -24.30
N LYS A 14 4.43 -11.08 -23.98
CA LYS A 14 3.96 -11.45 -22.64
C LYS A 14 5.04 -11.16 -21.62
N SER A 15 4.71 -10.31 -20.67
CA SER A 15 5.59 -9.96 -19.57
C SER A 15 5.60 -11.10 -18.56
N HIS A 16 6.73 -11.80 -18.43
CA HIS A 16 6.94 -12.80 -17.37
C HIS A 16 7.31 -12.10 -16.04
N ILE A 17 6.49 -11.12 -15.62
CA ILE A 17 6.72 -10.38 -14.37
C ILE A 17 6.72 -11.34 -13.18
N ASP A 18 5.77 -12.27 -13.12
CA ASP A 18 5.67 -13.22 -12.00
C ASP A 18 6.94 -14.07 -11.84
N TYR A 19 7.49 -14.58 -12.95
CA TYR A 19 8.75 -15.32 -12.93
C TYR A 19 9.94 -14.45 -12.49
N ARG A 20 9.97 -13.17 -12.86
CA ARG A 20 11.03 -12.26 -12.41
C ARG A 20 10.88 -11.89 -10.94
N LEU A 21 9.65 -11.67 -10.47
CA LEU A 21 9.37 -11.40 -9.06
C LEU A 21 9.72 -12.60 -8.19
N GLU A 22 9.33 -13.80 -8.62
CA GLU A 22 9.67 -15.05 -7.95
C GLU A 22 11.18 -15.30 -7.98
N LYS A 23 11.85 -14.99 -9.09
CA LYS A 23 13.30 -15.12 -9.20
C LYS A 23 14.07 -14.04 -8.44
N ASP A 24 13.59 -12.82 -8.30
CA ASP A 24 14.42 -11.71 -7.81
C ASP A 24 14.06 -11.29 -6.37
N TYR A 25 12.81 -11.49 -5.94
CA TYR A 25 12.30 -11.00 -4.66
C TYR A 25 11.72 -12.10 -3.75
N ILE A 26 11.11 -13.16 -4.29
CA ILE A 26 10.41 -14.17 -3.47
C ILE A 26 11.28 -15.40 -3.27
N ARG A 27 11.40 -15.88 -2.04
CA ARG A 27 12.11 -17.11 -1.69
C ARG A 27 11.31 -17.89 -0.68
N ASN A 28 10.90 -19.10 -1.07
CA ASN A 28 10.13 -20.03 -0.23
C ASN A 28 8.95 -19.34 0.48
N GLY A 29 8.24 -18.45 -0.21
CA GLY A 29 7.08 -17.74 0.32
C GLY A 29 7.38 -16.49 1.16
N ILE A 30 8.63 -16.01 1.21
CA ILE A 30 8.98 -14.72 1.81
C ILE A 30 9.47 -13.79 0.71
N ALA A 31 8.98 -12.54 0.72
CA ALA A 31 9.49 -11.53 -0.18
C ALA A 31 10.57 -10.69 0.52
N THR A 32 11.80 -10.79 0.01
CA THR A 32 12.96 -10.06 0.55
C THR A 32 13.28 -8.87 -0.33
N LEU A 33 13.39 -7.69 0.28
CA LEU A 33 13.81 -6.45 -0.35
C LEU A 33 15.28 -6.20 0.02
N PRO A 34 16.24 -6.44 -0.89
CA PRO A 34 17.64 -6.17 -0.61
C PRO A 34 17.95 -4.68 -0.80
N CYS A 35 18.40 -4.03 0.26
CA CYS A 35 18.76 -2.62 0.24
C CYS A 35 20.24 -2.47 0.63
N ASN A 36 21.06 -1.99 -0.30
CA ASN A 36 22.46 -1.69 -0.02
C ASN A 36 22.58 -0.22 0.36
N ILE A 37 23.21 0.07 1.50
CA ILE A 37 23.41 1.43 2.01
C ILE A 37 24.87 1.68 2.34
N SER A 38 25.34 2.88 2.04
CA SER A 38 26.70 3.34 2.31
C SER A 38 26.82 3.87 3.74
N GLY A 39 25.74 4.45 4.29
CA GLY A 39 25.73 4.99 5.64
C GLY A 39 24.34 5.24 6.21
N TYR A 40 24.30 5.78 7.43
CA TYR A 40 23.07 6.09 8.17
C TYR A 40 22.15 7.07 7.42
N ASP A 41 22.74 8.08 6.77
CA ASP A 41 22.02 9.16 6.08
C ASP A 41 21.31 8.71 4.78
N ASP A 42 21.64 7.51 4.28
CA ASP A 42 20.92 6.93 3.13
C ASP A 42 19.51 6.47 3.53
N VAL A 43 19.32 6.13 4.81
CA VAL A 43 18.04 5.66 5.36
C VAL A 43 17.35 6.78 6.12
N ILE A 44 18.11 7.53 6.92
CA ILE A 44 17.60 8.61 7.76
C ILE A 44 17.90 9.94 7.09
N SER A 45 16.89 10.80 7.01
CA SER A 45 17.01 12.12 6.41
C SER A 45 18.12 12.94 7.09
N THR A 46 18.96 13.61 6.31
CA THR A 46 20.01 14.51 6.81
C THR A 46 19.46 15.68 7.62
N TYR A 47 18.17 16.00 7.47
CA TYR A 47 17.48 17.04 8.26
C TYR A 47 16.98 16.54 9.62
N SER A 48 17.16 15.25 9.91
CA SER A 48 16.77 14.64 11.17
C SER A 48 17.56 15.21 12.34
N VAL A 49 16.89 15.38 13.47
CA VAL A 49 17.51 15.76 14.74
C VAL A 49 17.46 14.54 15.66
N LYS A 50 18.41 14.40 16.58
CA LYS A 50 18.42 13.30 17.55
C LYS A 50 17.08 13.20 18.29
N ASN A 51 16.48 12.00 18.31
CA ASN A 51 15.13 11.68 18.81
C ASN A 51 13.95 12.20 17.96
N TYR A 52 14.23 12.81 16.81
CA TYR A 52 13.26 13.25 15.80
C TYR A 52 13.75 12.82 14.42
N GLU A 53 14.12 11.55 14.32
CA GLU A 53 14.58 10.94 13.09
C GLU A 53 13.43 10.69 12.13
N THR A 54 13.66 10.99 10.86
CA THR A 54 12.71 10.77 9.77
C THR A 54 13.38 10.00 8.66
N LEU A 55 12.63 9.14 7.97
CA LEU A 55 13.18 8.42 6.82
C LEU A 55 13.51 9.39 5.68
N ASN A 56 14.58 9.08 4.96
CA ASN A 56 14.89 9.69 3.69
C ASN A 56 13.78 9.38 2.67
N THR A 57 13.33 10.37 1.90
CA THR A 57 12.23 10.21 0.92
C THR A 57 12.59 9.23 -0.18
N ASP A 58 13.82 9.26 -0.68
CA ASP A 58 14.26 8.34 -1.75
C ASP A 58 14.25 6.88 -1.27
N PHE A 59 14.61 6.68 0.00
CA PHE A 59 14.54 5.37 0.65
C PHE A 59 13.10 4.89 0.80
N VAL A 60 12.18 5.76 1.22
CA VAL A 60 10.75 5.44 1.32
C VAL A 60 10.16 5.07 -0.04
N ASP A 61 10.48 5.85 -1.07
CA ASP A 61 9.99 5.63 -2.44
C ASP A 61 10.50 4.31 -3.02
N TYR A 62 11.77 3.98 -2.75
CA TYR A 62 12.33 2.67 -3.08
C TYR A 62 11.53 1.54 -2.41
N LEU A 63 11.28 1.63 -1.10
CA LEU A 63 10.54 0.60 -0.37
C LEU A 63 9.11 0.44 -0.88
N LYS A 64 8.39 1.54 -1.11
CA LYS A 64 7.01 1.51 -1.62
C LYS A 64 6.95 0.90 -3.02
N THR A 65 7.89 1.28 -3.88
CA THR A 65 7.97 0.75 -5.25
C THR A 65 8.27 -0.75 -5.24
N ALA A 66 9.26 -1.18 -4.45
CA ALA A 66 9.66 -2.57 -4.35
C ALA A 66 8.58 -3.45 -3.68
N ALA A 67 7.92 -2.94 -2.64
CA ALA A 67 6.80 -3.62 -2.00
C ALA A 67 5.56 -3.67 -2.91
N GLY A 68 5.33 -2.62 -3.71
CA GLY A 68 4.19 -2.51 -4.63
C GLY A 68 4.24 -3.48 -5.81
N VAL A 69 5.45 -3.84 -6.27
CA VAL A 69 5.62 -4.89 -7.29
C VAL A 69 5.55 -6.30 -6.72
N THR A 70 5.74 -6.46 -5.41
CA THR A 70 5.74 -7.77 -4.74
C THR A 70 4.30 -8.24 -4.49
N PRO A 71 3.94 -9.50 -4.81
CA PRO A 71 2.61 -10.05 -4.57
C PRO A 71 2.17 -9.91 -3.10
N PRO A 72 0.92 -9.50 -2.83
CA PRO A 72 0.43 -9.17 -1.49
C PRO A 72 0.32 -10.37 -0.54
N GLU A 73 0.36 -11.60 -1.05
CA GLU A 73 0.21 -12.84 -0.29
C GLU A 73 1.45 -13.15 0.58
N TYR A 74 2.61 -12.60 0.20
CA TYR A 74 3.88 -12.89 0.86
C TYR A 74 4.27 -11.80 1.88
N PRO A 75 4.76 -12.19 3.07
CA PRO A 75 5.31 -11.26 4.05
C PRO A 75 6.58 -10.60 3.52
N LEU A 76 6.81 -9.36 3.95
CA LEU A 76 7.95 -8.55 3.53
C LEU A 76 9.07 -8.59 4.57
N VAL A 77 10.29 -8.85 4.10
CA VAL A 77 11.52 -8.72 4.87
C VAL A 77 12.41 -7.70 4.16
N LEU A 78 12.79 -6.65 4.87
CA LEU A 78 13.80 -5.71 4.39
C LEU A 78 15.17 -6.19 4.87
N ASN A 79 16.06 -6.51 3.93
CA ASN A 79 17.45 -6.84 4.24
C ASN A 79 18.35 -5.64 3.94
N ILE A 80 18.78 -4.94 4.98
CA ILE A 80 19.70 -3.81 4.89
C ILE A 80 21.13 -4.34 4.92
N ILE A 81 21.86 -4.14 3.83
CA ILE A 81 23.24 -4.59 3.66
C ILE A 81 24.15 -3.41 3.95
N SER A 82 24.95 -3.50 5.02
CA SER A 82 25.90 -2.47 5.41
C SER A 82 26.98 -3.04 6.33
N GLU A 83 28.24 -2.68 6.07
CA GLU A 83 29.40 -3.07 6.89
C GLU A 83 29.64 -2.10 8.06
N CYS A 84 29.11 -0.87 7.99
CA CYS A 84 29.57 0.23 8.85
C CYS A 84 28.54 0.72 9.89
N LEU A 85 27.38 0.08 10.01
CA LEU A 85 26.37 0.48 10.99
C LEU A 85 26.65 -0.07 12.39
N SER A 86 26.65 0.82 13.37
CA SER A 86 26.65 0.48 14.79
C SER A 86 25.33 -0.17 15.23
N GLN A 87 25.32 -0.84 16.38
CA GLN A 87 24.10 -1.45 16.92
C GLN A 87 23.03 -0.43 17.31
N GLU A 88 23.45 0.77 17.74
CA GLU A 88 22.52 1.87 18.05
C GLU A 88 21.83 2.36 16.78
N GLU A 89 22.60 2.61 15.71
CA GLU A 89 22.06 3.02 14.40
C GLU A 89 21.11 1.97 13.81
N LYS A 90 21.47 0.68 13.90
CA LYS A 90 20.59 -0.42 13.45
C LYS A 90 19.26 -0.42 14.20
N ARG A 91 19.29 -0.18 15.52
CA ARG A 91 18.07 -0.08 16.32
C ARG A 91 17.24 1.13 15.91
N THR A 92 17.85 2.30 15.81
CA THR A 92 17.16 3.54 15.42
C THR A 92 16.53 3.40 14.04
N ILE A 93 17.27 2.89 13.05
CA ILE A 93 16.73 2.62 11.71
C ILE A 93 15.49 1.72 11.79
N LYS A 94 15.58 0.62 12.53
CA LYS A 94 14.46 -0.32 12.66
C LYS A 94 13.23 0.36 13.28
N GLU A 95 13.41 1.08 14.38
CA GLU A 95 12.34 1.80 15.08
C GLU A 95 11.70 2.86 14.17
N VAL A 96 12.50 3.70 13.51
CA VAL A 96 12.01 4.76 12.62
C VAL A 96 11.27 4.18 11.41
N ILE A 97 11.73 3.06 10.84
CA ILE A 97 11.02 2.37 9.75
C ILE A 97 9.65 1.89 10.21
N GLN A 98 9.60 1.22 11.36
CA GLN A 98 8.35 0.69 11.91
C GLN A 98 7.37 1.82 12.24
N ASP A 99 7.83 2.87 12.91
CA ASP A 99 7.01 4.01 13.31
C ASP A 99 6.48 4.79 12.10
N TYR A 100 7.33 5.01 11.09
CA TYR A 100 6.93 5.72 9.87
C TYR A 100 5.79 5.00 9.15
N PHE A 101 5.92 3.68 8.93
CA PHE A 101 4.90 2.93 8.21
C PHE A 101 3.66 2.62 9.08
N ALA A 102 3.81 2.52 10.41
CA ALA A 102 2.67 2.47 11.31
C ALA A 102 1.86 3.79 11.26
N TYR A 103 2.54 4.94 11.23
CA TYR A 103 1.88 6.23 11.03
C TYR A 103 1.17 6.31 9.68
N GLU A 104 1.83 5.87 8.60
CA GLU A 104 1.23 5.83 7.26
C GLU A 104 0.01 4.90 7.19
N LEU A 105 0.04 3.75 7.85
CA LEU A 105 -1.14 2.90 7.97
C LEU A 105 -2.30 3.65 8.66
N GLY A 106 -2.00 4.35 9.76
CA GLY A 106 -3.01 5.15 10.47
C GLY A 106 -3.61 6.28 9.61
N THR A 107 -2.81 6.93 8.76
CA THR A 107 -3.33 7.95 7.83
C THR A 107 -4.23 7.32 6.78
N VAL A 108 -3.82 6.22 6.15
CA VAL A 108 -4.62 5.49 5.16
C VAL A 108 -5.94 4.99 5.76
N GLU A 109 -5.94 4.45 6.97
CA GLU A 109 -7.16 4.01 7.65
C GLU A 109 -8.11 5.18 7.96
N LYS A 110 -7.57 6.33 8.36
CA LYS A 110 -8.36 7.55 8.56
C LYS A 110 -8.99 8.04 7.26
N GLU A 111 -8.23 7.98 6.16
CA GLU A 111 -8.75 8.31 4.84
C GLU A 111 -9.84 7.33 4.41
N GLU A 112 -9.63 6.02 4.57
CA GLU A 112 -10.66 5.02 4.26
C GLU A 112 -11.95 5.26 5.06
N LYS A 113 -11.85 5.58 6.35
CA LYS A 113 -13.02 5.95 7.18
C LYS A 113 -13.73 7.20 6.64
N ARG A 114 -12.96 8.22 6.21
CA ARG A 114 -13.51 9.43 5.55
C ARG A 114 -14.24 9.05 4.25
N HIS A 115 -13.62 8.21 3.43
CA HIS A 115 -14.20 7.74 2.17
C HIS A 115 -15.50 6.95 2.39
N LYS A 116 -15.52 6.01 3.35
CA LYS A 116 -16.75 5.29 3.74
C LYS A 116 -17.88 6.24 4.15
N ARG A 117 -17.57 7.31 4.90
CA ARG A 117 -18.57 8.32 5.27
C ARG A 117 -19.14 9.04 4.06
N ILE A 118 -18.30 9.45 3.11
CA ILE A 118 -18.73 10.10 1.87
C ILE A 118 -19.58 9.14 1.03
N PHE A 119 -19.15 7.88 0.91
CA PHE A 119 -19.91 6.83 0.23
C PHE A 119 -21.32 6.67 0.78
N TYR A 120 -21.48 6.54 2.11
CA TYR A 120 -22.81 6.45 2.72
C TYR A 120 -23.62 7.73 2.49
N GLY A 121 -23.00 8.91 2.57
CA GLY A 121 -23.65 10.18 2.25
C GLY A 121 -24.22 10.21 0.83
N MET A 122 -23.43 9.79 -0.17
CA MET A 122 -23.88 9.71 -1.57
C MET A 122 -24.98 8.65 -1.76
N PHE A 123 -24.85 7.50 -1.11
CA PHE A 123 -25.86 6.43 -1.18
C PHE A 123 -27.21 6.89 -0.63
N PHE A 124 -27.24 7.51 0.56
CA PHE A 124 -28.48 8.06 1.11
C PHE A 124 -29.00 9.25 0.29
N GLY A 125 -28.12 10.09 -0.25
CA GLY A 125 -28.49 11.17 -1.15
C GLY A 125 -29.22 10.67 -2.41
N LEU A 126 -28.73 9.59 -3.02
CA LEU A 126 -29.38 8.94 -4.16
C LEU A 126 -30.76 8.38 -3.80
N ILE A 127 -30.90 7.72 -2.65
CA ILE A 127 -32.21 7.21 -2.18
C ILE A 127 -33.21 8.36 -2.03
N ILE A 128 -32.80 9.47 -1.40
CA ILE A 128 -33.66 10.65 -1.23
C ILE A 128 -34.08 11.21 -2.59
N LEU A 129 -33.15 11.31 -3.55
CA LEU A 129 -33.44 11.79 -4.91
C LEU A 129 -34.43 10.88 -5.65
N VAL A 130 -34.31 9.55 -5.52
CA VAL A 130 -35.27 8.62 -6.12
C VAL A 130 -36.67 8.84 -5.56
N ILE A 131 -36.80 9.03 -4.24
CA ILE A 131 -38.09 9.31 -3.60
C ILE A 131 -38.67 10.65 -4.08
N LEU A 132 -37.82 11.68 -4.18
CA LEU A 132 -38.23 13.00 -4.68
C LEU A 132 -38.68 12.94 -6.15
N LEU A 133 -37.95 12.23 -7.01
CA LEU A 133 -38.33 12.02 -8.41
C LEU A 133 -39.67 11.31 -8.54
N TRP A 134 -39.89 10.26 -7.75
CA TRP A 134 -41.17 9.55 -7.70
C TRP A 134 -42.32 10.47 -7.29
N HIS A 135 -42.10 11.33 -6.30
CA HIS A 135 -43.12 12.28 -5.85
C HIS A 135 -43.40 13.39 -6.87
N MET A 136 -42.34 13.92 -7.51
CA MET A 136 -42.44 15.02 -8.50
C MET A 136 -43.09 14.58 -9.81
N GLN A 137 -42.91 13.32 -10.21
CA GLN A 137 -43.58 12.75 -11.39
C GLN A 137 -45.11 12.90 -11.30
N SER A 138 -45.68 12.95 -10.10
CA SER A 138 -47.13 13.11 -9.90
C SER A 138 -47.62 14.56 -9.92
N GLN A 139 -46.75 15.57 -9.84
CA GLN A 139 -47.17 16.97 -9.55
C GLN A 139 -46.82 17.97 -10.67
N SER A 140 -45.66 17.86 -11.34
CA SER A 140 -45.27 18.80 -12.43
C SER A 140 -44.02 18.35 -13.20
N GLU A 141 -43.92 18.72 -14.48
CA GLU A 141 -42.81 18.34 -15.38
C GLU A 141 -41.53 19.18 -15.16
N GLU A 142 -41.65 20.48 -14.87
CA GLU A 142 -40.50 21.39 -14.74
C GLU A 142 -39.50 21.04 -13.61
N PRO A 143 -39.90 20.75 -12.35
CA PRO A 143 -38.95 20.37 -11.32
C PRO A 143 -38.39 18.95 -11.53
N PHE A 144 -39.11 18.09 -12.26
CA PHE A 144 -38.67 16.72 -12.52
C PHE A 144 -37.36 16.68 -13.31
N GLU A 145 -37.25 17.49 -14.37
CA GLU A 145 -36.04 17.55 -15.21
C GLU A 145 -34.81 18.00 -14.40
N LEU A 146 -34.97 18.99 -13.53
CA LEU A 146 -33.89 19.49 -12.67
C LEU A 146 -33.39 18.41 -11.69
N PHE A 147 -34.31 17.72 -10.99
CA PHE A 147 -33.94 16.62 -10.10
C PHE A 147 -33.35 15.43 -10.85
N PHE A 148 -33.79 15.20 -12.09
CA PHE A 148 -33.25 14.14 -12.93
C PHE A 148 -31.79 14.42 -13.32
N ILE A 149 -31.44 15.67 -13.64
CA ILE A 149 -30.05 16.09 -13.87
C ILE A 149 -29.20 15.87 -12.63
N PHE A 150 -29.68 16.26 -11.44
CA PHE A 150 -28.95 16.02 -10.19
C PHE A 150 -28.78 14.53 -9.89
N PHE A 151 -29.82 13.73 -10.09
CA PHE A 151 -29.76 12.29 -9.94
C PHE A 151 -28.73 11.66 -10.88
N TYR A 152 -28.72 12.07 -12.15
CA TYR A 152 -27.75 11.60 -13.13
C TYR A 152 -26.32 11.95 -12.71
N PHE A 153 -26.07 13.21 -12.34
CA PHE A 153 -24.73 13.67 -11.96
C PHE A 153 -24.20 12.96 -10.69
N ILE A 154 -25.05 12.82 -9.68
CA ILE A 154 -24.68 12.12 -8.43
C ILE A 154 -24.53 10.62 -8.69
N GLY A 155 -25.37 10.03 -9.55
CA GLY A 155 -25.30 8.62 -9.94
C GLY A 155 -24.02 8.29 -10.68
N ASP A 156 -23.63 9.13 -11.65
CA ASP A 156 -22.38 9.01 -12.39
C ASP A 156 -21.16 9.10 -11.45
N THR A 157 -21.11 10.15 -10.62
CA THR A 157 -20.06 10.33 -9.60
C THR A 157 -19.99 9.14 -8.64
N PHE A 158 -21.13 8.58 -8.24
CA PHE A 158 -21.19 7.43 -7.34
C PHE A 158 -20.67 6.16 -7.99
N CYS A 159 -20.95 5.94 -9.28
CA CYS A 159 -20.41 4.82 -10.04
C CYS A 159 -18.88 4.91 -10.11
N ASP A 160 -18.34 6.07 -10.51
CA ASP A 160 -16.90 6.31 -10.55
C ASP A 160 -16.24 6.06 -9.20
N TYR A 161 -16.88 6.53 -8.13
CA TYR A 161 -16.40 6.33 -6.77
C TYR A 161 -16.31 4.85 -6.37
N ILE A 162 -17.31 4.04 -6.73
CA ILE A 162 -17.31 2.60 -6.43
C ILE A 162 -16.19 1.87 -7.17
N PHE A 163 -16.07 2.14 -8.47
CA PHE A 163 -15.18 1.37 -9.34
C PHE A 163 -13.71 1.80 -9.21
N LEU A 164 -13.44 3.09 -9.12
CA LEU A 164 -12.07 3.61 -9.08
C LEU A 164 -11.56 3.73 -7.65
N THR A 165 -12.25 4.52 -6.82
CA THR A 165 -11.76 4.86 -5.47
C THR A 165 -11.76 3.65 -4.53
N GLY A 166 -12.75 2.77 -4.64
CA GLY A 166 -12.84 1.58 -3.79
C GLY A 166 -11.69 0.58 -4.00
N HIS A 167 -11.23 0.42 -5.24
CA HIS A 167 -10.11 -0.47 -5.56
C HIS A 167 -8.79 0.06 -5.01
N ASP A 168 -8.52 1.35 -5.23
CA ASP A 168 -7.27 1.99 -4.80
C ASP A 168 -7.14 2.00 -3.28
N LEU A 169 -8.20 2.36 -2.54
CA LEU A 169 -8.17 2.36 -1.07
C LEU A 169 -7.82 0.99 -0.47
N ARG A 170 -8.34 -0.11 -1.04
CA ARG A 170 -8.02 -1.47 -0.56
C ARG A 170 -6.60 -1.88 -0.91
N ARG A 171 -6.06 -1.41 -2.04
CA ARG A 171 -4.67 -1.66 -2.42
C ARG A 171 -3.74 -0.91 -1.47
N ASP A 172 -4.01 0.38 -1.25
CA ASP A 172 -3.15 1.25 -0.45
C ASP A 172 -3.15 0.83 1.02
N ARG A 173 -4.31 0.43 1.57
CA ARG A 173 -4.39 -0.14 2.92
C ARG A 173 -3.58 -1.42 3.06
N ARG A 174 -3.65 -2.33 2.09
CA ARG A 174 -2.87 -3.58 2.11
C ARG A 174 -1.37 -3.29 2.02
N LEU A 175 -0.96 -2.36 1.17
CA LEU A 175 0.44 -1.97 1.03
C LEU A 175 0.97 -1.34 2.32
N ALA A 176 0.26 -0.35 2.86
CA ALA A 176 0.63 0.31 4.11
C ALA A 176 0.68 -0.68 5.28
N GLY A 177 -0.28 -1.60 5.37
CA GLY A 177 -0.28 -2.66 6.39
C GLY A 177 0.93 -3.58 6.29
N ARG A 178 1.29 -4.00 5.07
CA ARG A 178 2.47 -4.85 4.83
C ARG A 178 3.78 -4.14 5.19
N LEU A 179 3.90 -2.85 4.84
CA LEU A 179 5.05 -2.03 5.17
C LEU A 179 5.14 -1.76 6.68
N ALA A 180 4.01 -1.56 7.35
CA ALA A 180 3.98 -1.42 8.81
C ALA A 180 4.42 -2.71 9.53
N SER A 181 4.09 -3.88 8.97
CA SER A 181 4.51 -5.19 9.47
C SER A 181 5.86 -5.66 8.93
N ILE A 182 6.65 -4.80 8.28
CA ILE A 182 7.89 -5.23 7.62
C ILE A 182 8.92 -5.65 8.67
N LYS A 183 9.57 -6.78 8.44
CA LYS A 183 10.68 -7.23 9.28
C LYS A 183 12.00 -6.70 8.73
N VAL A 184 12.70 -5.90 9.53
CA VAL A 184 14.03 -5.37 9.16
C VAL A 184 15.13 -6.32 9.68
N VAL A 185 16.00 -6.75 8.77
CA VAL A 185 17.17 -7.60 9.03
C VAL A 185 18.41 -6.88 8.49
N PHE A 186 19.55 -7.05 9.17
CA PHE A 186 20.82 -6.45 8.76
C PHE A 186 21.83 -7.54 8.38
N SER A 187 22.50 -7.35 7.26
CA SER A 187 23.55 -8.26 6.76
C SER A 187 24.81 -7.47 6.41
N GLU A 188 25.98 -8.08 6.54
CA GLU A 188 27.24 -7.45 6.14
C GLU A 188 27.48 -7.52 4.63
N SER A 189 27.02 -8.61 4.00
CA SER A 189 27.12 -8.79 2.55
C SER A 189 25.80 -9.31 1.96
N TYR A 190 25.64 -9.17 0.64
CA TYR A 190 24.49 -9.74 -0.05
C TYR A 190 24.67 -11.25 -0.21
N GLU A 191 24.10 -11.99 0.71
CA GLU A 191 23.87 -13.42 0.55
C GLU A 191 22.41 -13.66 0.16
N LYS A 192 22.19 -14.52 -0.83
CA LYS A 192 20.83 -14.93 -1.17
C LYS A 192 20.24 -15.70 0.02
N PRO A 193 19.14 -15.22 0.63
CA PRO A 193 18.57 -15.90 1.77
C PRO A 193 18.01 -17.27 1.36
N ASP A 194 18.32 -18.29 2.15
CA ASP A 194 17.78 -19.64 2.00
C ASP A 194 16.81 -19.92 3.16
N TYR A 195 15.56 -19.50 2.98
CA TYR A 195 14.52 -19.65 4.02
C TYR A 195 13.99 -21.07 4.05
N THR A 196 13.81 -21.63 5.24
CA THR A 196 13.09 -22.90 5.42
C THR A 196 11.61 -22.65 5.68
N ASP A 197 10.76 -23.68 5.50
CA ASP A 197 9.32 -23.60 5.84
C ASP A 197 9.09 -23.22 7.32
N SER A 198 10.05 -23.57 8.19
CA SER A 198 10.06 -23.17 9.59
C SER A 198 10.24 -21.66 9.76
N ASP A 199 11.09 -21.03 8.96
CA ASP A 199 11.35 -19.59 9.01
C ASP A 199 10.12 -18.79 8.56
N VAL A 200 9.43 -19.30 7.54
CA VAL A 200 8.15 -18.76 7.04
C VAL A 200 7.11 -18.79 8.15
N SER A 201 6.90 -19.97 8.75
CA SER A 201 5.92 -20.16 9.82
C SER A 201 6.22 -19.27 11.03
N LYS A 202 7.50 -19.15 11.39
CA LYS A 202 7.95 -18.27 12.47
C LYS A 202 7.67 -16.81 12.14
N LEU A 203 7.99 -16.36 10.93
CA LEU A 203 7.73 -14.99 10.49
C LEU A 203 6.24 -14.63 10.55
N TYR A 204 5.37 -15.51 10.06
CA TYR A 204 3.92 -15.29 10.16
C TYR A 204 3.46 -15.21 11.62
N SER A 205 3.98 -16.08 12.50
CA SER A 205 3.62 -16.05 13.92
C SER A 205 4.09 -14.78 14.64
N GLU A 206 5.26 -14.24 14.27
CA GLU A 206 5.78 -12.97 14.79
C GLU A 206 4.91 -11.80 14.32
N ILE A 207 4.60 -11.74 13.02
CA ILE A 207 3.71 -10.71 12.46
C ILE A 207 2.31 -10.77 13.11
N GLU A 208 1.74 -11.97 13.26
CA GLU A 208 0.43 -12.14 13.88
C GLU A 208 0.41 -11.68 15.34
N LYS A 209 1.49 -11.97 16.07
CA LYS A 209 1.65 -11.52 17.45
C LYS A 209 1.74 -9.99 17.53
N ASP A 210 2.59 -9.37 16.71
CA ASP A 210 2.77 -7.91 16.68
C ASP A 210 1.45 -7.20 16.34
N VAL A 211 0.71 -7.71 15.35
CA VAL A 211 -0.61 -7.19 14.98
C VAL A 211 -1.61 -7.30 16.14
N LYS A 212 -1.65 -8.42 16.87
CA LYS A 212 -2.54 -8.60 18.02
C LYS A 212 -2.19 -7.69 19.19
N GLU A 213 -0.91 -7.47 19.47
CA GLU A 213 -0.46 -6.56 20.53
C GLU A 213 -0.86 -5.10 20.24
N THR A 214 -0.85 -4.68 18.97
CA THR A 214 -1.33 -3.35 18.59
C THR A 214 -2.84 -3.20 18.84
N TYR A 215 -3.66 -4.19 18.52
CA TYR A 215 -5.11 -4.14 18.79
C TYR A 215 -5.44 -4.07 20.30
N GLN A 216 -4.68 -4.76 21.16
CA GLN A 216 -4.91 -4.75 22.61
C GLN A 216 -4.55 -3.42 23.29
N LYS A 217 -3.78 -2.54 22.63
CA LYS A 217 -3.45 -1.21 23.14
C LYS A 217 -4.48 -0.13 22.75
N GLU A 218 -5.38 -0.44 21.80
CA GLU A 218 -6.40 0.48 21.31
C GLU A 218 -7.78 0.29 21.97
N GLU A 219 -7.99 -0.80 22.74
CA GLU A 219 -9.17 -1.04 23.61
C GLU A 219 -8.97 -0.47 25.03
#